data_AF-A0A3R6T1H5-F1
#
_entry.id   AF-A0A3R6T1H5-F1
#
_cell.length_a   1.000
_cell.length_b   1.000
_cell.length_c   1.000
_cell.angle_alpha   90.00
_cell.angle_beta   90.00
_cell.angle_gamma   90.00
#
_symmetry.space_group_name_H-M   'P 1'
#
loop_
_entity.id
_entity.type
_entity.pdbx_description
1 polymer ?
#
loop_
_entity_poly.entity_id
_entity_poly.type
_entity_poly.pdbx_seq_one_letter_code
_entity_poly.pdbx_strand_id
1 'polypeptide(L)'
;MNIKIVTCHYAYNYGAVLQTYALCKFLNDCGNNAKVINYRPWYYKGSTKTKNKLKLLLRKVIRIPDNYKSEKVFYGFLKKYVPLTAEYKNYKEVEKSESEADLFIAGSDQIWNFNLPNGKDGVFYLTSSKREGNHLMLPVLEWIP
;
A
#
# COMPACT_ATOMS: atom_id res chain seq x y z
N MET A 1 -4.47 19.58 8.82
CA MET A 1 -3.44 18.69 9.41
C MET A 1 -2.60 18.06 8.31
N ASN A 2 -1.34 17.74 8.59
CA ASN A 2 -0.52 16.85 7.78
C ASN A 2 -0.87 15.40 8.13
N ILE A 3 -1.40 14.64 7.17
CA ILE A 3 -1.88 13.26 7.38
C ILE A 3 -1.10 12.30 6.50
N LYS A 4 -0.68 11.16 7.06
CA LYS A 4 -0.02 10.08 6.32
C LYS A 4 -0.87 8.82 6.32
N ILE A 5 -1.20 8.32 5.14
CA ILE A 5 -1.99 7.11 4.94
C ILE A 5 -1.07 5.96 4.56
N VAL A 6 -1.20 4.82 5.22
CA VAL A 6 -0.55 3.57 4.84
C VAL A 6 -1.60 2.49 4.56
N THR A 7 -1.61 1.97 3.34
CA THR A 7 -2.62 1.00 2.88
C THR A 7 -2.02 0.10 1.80
N CYS A 8 -2.68 -1.01 1.49
CA CYS A 8 -2.30 -1.95 0.44
C CYS A 8 -2.55 -1.40 -0.98
N HIS A 9 -2.24 -0.12 -1.24
CA HIS A 9 -2.42 0.56 -2.54
C HIS A 9 -1.69 -0.13 -3.70
N TYR A 10 -0.65 -0.91 -3.40
CA TYR A 10 0.15 -1.64 -4.39
C TYR A 10 -0.37 -3.07 -4.68
N ALA A 11 -1.41 -3.52 -3.98
CA ALA A 11 -2.12 -4.77 -4.29
C ALA A 11 -3.08 -4.52 -5.46
N TYR A 12 -2.56 -4.40 -6.69
CA TYR A 12 -3.30 -3.97 -7.88
C TYR A 12 -4.65 -4.68 -8.09
N ASN A 13 -5.69 -4.01 -7.62
CA ASN A 13 -7.08 -4.30 -7.85
C ASN A 13 -7.88 -3.00 -7.75
N TYR A 14 -9.07 -2.95 -8.35
CA TYR A 14 -9.87 -1.73 -8.39
C TYR A 14 -10.28 -1.27 -6.99
N GLY A 15 -10.67 -2.18 -6.10
CA GLY A 15 -11.07 -1.86 -4.72
C GLY A 15 -9.96 -1.14 -3.97
N ALA A 16 -8.76 -1.71 -3.91
CA ALA A 16 -7.62 -1.12 -3.20
C ALA A 16 -7.22 0.26 -3.78
N VAL A 17 -7.21 0.40 -5.10
CA VAL A 17 -6.82 1.66 -5.77
C VAL A 17 -7.87 2.75 -5.55
N LEU A 18 -9.15 2.42 -5.73
CA LEU A 18 -10.25 3.36 -5.55
C LEU A 18 -10.43 3.74 -4.08
N GLN A 19 -10.26 2.80 -3.15
CA GLN A 19 -10.27 3.07 -1.72
C GLN A 19 -9.14 4.02 -1.31
N THR A 20 -7.91 3.76 -1.80
CA THR A 20 -6.76 4.64 -1.55
C THR A 20 -7.04 6.05 -2.03
N TYR A 21 -7.58 6.18 -3.25
CA TYR A 21 -7.94 7.47 -3.83
C TYR A 21 -9.07 8.15 -3.04
N ALA A 22 -10.16 7.44 -2.75
CA ALA A 22 -11.32 8.00 -2.06
C ALA A 22 -10.97 8.51 -0.67
N LEU A 23 -10.22 7.74 0.13
CA LEU A 23 -9.77 8.15 1.45
C LEU A 23 -8.87 9.39 1.39
N CYS A 24 -7.87 9.37 0.51
CA CYS A 24 -6.94 10.49 0.38
C CYS A 24 -7.64 11.76 -0.13
N LYS A 25 -8.52 11.62 -1.11
CA LYS A 25 -9.34 12.72 -1.64
C LYS A 25 -10.25 13.29 -0.57
N PHE A 26 -11.01 12.45 0.13
CA PHE A 26 -11.92 12.89 1.19
C PHE A 26 -11.21 13.70 2.27
N LEU A 27 -10.06 13.23 2.75
CA LEU A 27 -9.28 13.94 3.77
C LEU A 27 -8.78 15.31 3.27
N ASN A 28 -8.35 15.38 2.01
CA ASN A 28 -7.91 16.62 1.39
C ASN A 28 -9.08 17.58 1.13
N ASP A 29 -10.25 17.08 0.71
CA ASP A 29 -11.48 17.86 0.53
C ASP A 29 -11.97 18.44 1.88
N CYS A 30 -11.67 17.77 3.00
CA CYS A 30 -11.87 18.28 4.36
C CYS A 30 -10.80 19.31 4.81
N GLY A 31 -9.94 19.80 3.91
CA GLY A 31 -8.94 20.83 4.20
C GLY A 31 -7.63 20.34 4.82
N ASN A 32 -7.33 19.04 4.72
CA ASN A 32 -6.05 18.48 5.19
C ASN A 32 -5.01 18.40 4.08
N ASN A 33 -3.76 18.16 4.46
CA ASN A 33 -2.65 17.80 3.57
C ASN A 33 -2.35 16.30 3.75
N ALA A 34 -3.22 15.47 3.18
CA ALA A 34 -3.12 14.02 3.23
C ALA A 34 -2.28 13.49 2.08
N LYS A 35 -1.28 12.65 2.40
CA LYS A 35 -0.45 11.91 1.43
C LYS A 35 -0.47 10.42 1.74
N VAL A 36 -0.40 9.59 0.71
CA VAL A 36 -0.25 8.14 0.83
C VAL A 36 1.23 7.79 0.83
N ILE A 37 1.66 7.03 1.83
CA ILE A 37 3.01 6.46 1.90
C ILE A 37 3.16 5.46 0.76
N ASN A 38 4.03 5.77 -0.20
CA ASN A 38 4.29 4.96 -1.39
C ASN A 38 5.18 3.75 -1.04
N TYR A 39 4.64 2.87 -0.21
CA TYR A 39 5.28 1.64 0.25
C TYR A 39 5.06 0.48 -0.72
N ARG A 40 6.15 0.01 -1.34
CA ARG A 40 6.18 -1.06 -2.36
C ARG A 40 7.08 -2.22 -1.92
N PRO A 41 6.62 -3.05 -0.96
CA PRO A 41 7.42 -4.15 -0.45
C PRO A 41 7.66 -5.25 -1.50
N TRP A 42 8.78 -5.95 -1.34
CA TRP A 42 9.26 -6.96 -2.28
C TRP A 42 8.26 -8.08 -2.56
N TYR A 43 7.40 -8.44 -1.59
CA TYR A 43 6.49 -9.57 -1.69
C TYR A 43 5.31 -9.34 -2.64
N TYR A 44 5.01 -8.10 -3.03
CA TYR A 44 4.01 -7.82 -4.07
C TYR A 44 4.49 -8.18 -5.49
N LYS A 45 5.79 -8.42 -5.69
CA LYS A 45 6.34 -8.85 -6.99
C LYS A 45 6.08 -10.34 -7.32
N GLY A 46 5.23 -11.00 -6.52
CA GLY A 46 4.78 -12.37 -6.72
C GLY A 46 5.80 -13.40 -6.23
N SER A 47 5.38 -14.22 -5.27
CA SER A 47 6.09 -15.45 -4.88
C SER A 47 5.42 -16.63 -5.57
N THR A 48 6.14 -17.29 -6.47
CA THR A 48 5.66 -18.51 -7.11
C THR A 48 6.20 -19.72 -6.35
N LYS A 49 5.31 -20.44 -5.66
CA LYS A 49 5.63 -21.72 -5.01
C LYS A 49 5.67 -22.84 -6.07
N THR A 50 6.74 -22.93 -6.85
CA THR A 50 6.99 -24.11 -7.69
C THR A 50 8.45 -24.49 -7.65
N LYS A 51 8.73 -25.79 -7.50
CA LYS A 51 10.11 -26.33 -7.52
C LYS A 51 10.68 -26.39 -8.94
N ASN A 52 9.84 -26.36 -9.98
CA ASN A 52 10.27 -26.44 -11.37
C ASN A 52 10.72 -25.07 -11.90
N LYS A 53 12.03 -24.90 -12.07
CA LYS A 53 12.66 -23.66 -12.53
C LYS A 53 12.21 -23.23 -13.95
N LEU A 54 11.96 -24.18 -14.86
CA LEU A 54 11.50 -23.88 -16.21
C LEU A 54 10.06 -23.36 -16.21
N LYS A 55 9.16 -24.03 -15.47
CA LYS A 55 7.77 -23.59 -15.29
C LYS A 55 7.69 -22.22 -14.61
N LEU A 56 8.60 -21.94 -13.68
CA LEU A 56 8.75 -20.63 -13.04
C LEU A 56 9.13 -19.55 -14.07
N LEU A 57 10.15 -19.82 -14.90
CA LEU A 57 10.64 -18.90 -15.92
C LEU A 57 9.56 -18.60 -16.97
N LEU A 58 8.92 -19.64 -17.53
CA LEU A 58 7.84 -19.50 -18.51
C LEU A 58 6.69 -18.66 -17.96
N ARG A 59 6.25 -18.92 -16.72
CA ARG A 59 5.21 -18.12 -16.07
C ARG A 59 5.62 -16.67 -15.88
N LYS A 60 6.88 -16.39 -15.49
CA LYS A 60 7.36 -15.01 -15.37
C LYS A 60 7.26 -14.30 -16.71
N VAL A 61 7.73 -14.92 -17.79
CA VAL A 61 7.71 -14.36 -19.15
C VAL A 61 6.28 -14.10 -19.63
N ILE A 62 5.39 -15.10 -19.52
CA ILE A 62 3.98 -14.97 -19.93
C ILE A 62 3.27 -13.84 -19.18
N ARG A 63 3.62 -13.59 -17.91
CA ARG A 63 3.00 -12.54 -17.09
C ARG A 63 3.61 -11.15 -17.28
N ILE A 64 4.69 -10.99 -18.06
CA ILE A 64 5.31 -9.67 -18.29
C ILE A 64 4.30 -8.66 -18.84
N PRO A 65 3.52 -8.96 -19.90
CA PRO A 65 2.57 -8.01 -20.46
C PRO A 65 1.48 -7.60 -19.45
N ASP A 66 0.93 -8.57 -18.72
CA ASP A 66 -0.11 -8.31 -17.71
C ASP A 66 0.41 -7.48 -16.55
N ASN A 67 1.62 -7.76 -16.07
CA ASN A 67 2.28 -6.99 -15.02
C ASN A 67 2.54 -5.56 -15.49
N TYR A 68 3.04 -5.38 -16.71
CA TYR A 68 3.29 -4.06 -17.29
C TYR A 68 1.99 -3.27 -17.48
N LYS A 69 0.93 -3.91 -17.99
CA LYS A 69 -0.39 -3.29 -18.16
C LYS A 69 -0.98 -2.89 -16.80
N SER A 70 -0.93 -3.79 -15.82
CA SER A 70 -1.45 -3.52 -14.47
C SER A 70 -0.68 -2.38 -13.81
N GLU A 71 0.65 -2.39 -13.88
CA GLU A 71 1.49 -1.27 -13.42
C GLU A 71 1.08 0.04 -14.09
N LYS A 72 1.00 0.07 -15.42
CA LYS A 72 0.66 1.28 -16.18
C LYS A 72 -0.72 1.83 -15.82
N VAL A 73 -1.72 0.97 -15.65
CA VAL A 73 -3.09 1.38 -15.35
C VAL A 73 -3.22 1.81 -13.89
N PHE A 74 -2.89 0.92 -12.94
CA PHE A 74 -3.14 1.16 -11.53
C PHE A 74 -2.15 2.15 -10.92
N TYR A 75 -0.84 1.98 -11.16
CA TYR A 75 0.14 2.94 -10.66
C TYR A 75 0.09 4.26 -11.41
N GLY A 76 -0.20 4.23 -12.72
CA GLY A 76 -0.44 5.44 -13.49
C GLY A 76 -1.59 6.26 -12.92
N PHE A 77 -2.70 5.61 -12.54
CA PHE A 77 -3.82 6.25 -11.86
C PHE A 77 -3.41 6.83 -10.50
N LEU A 78 -2.78 6.02 -9.63
CA LEU A 78 -2.33 6.48 -8.31
C LEU A 78 -1.37 7.67 -8.43
N LYS A 79 -0.36 7.59 -9.29
CA LYS A 79 0.61 8.67 -9.50
C LYS A 79 -0.03 9.95 -10.03
N LYS A 80 -1.12 9.84 -10.80
CA LYS A 80 -1.81 11.00 -11.37
C LYS A 80 -2.77 11.67 -10.38
N TYR A 81 -3.48 10.89 -9.56
CA TYR A 81 -4.61 11.39 -8.78
C TYR A 81 -4.43 11.32 -7.26
N VAL A 82 -3.40 10.63 -6.78
CA VAL A 82 -3.12 10.46 -5.35
C VAL A 82 -1.79 11.15 -5.02
N PRO A 83 -1.78 12.09 -4.04
CA PRO A 83 -0.54 12.63 -3.48
C PRO A 83 0.28 11.52 -2.81
N LEU A 84 1.28 11.00 -3.53
CA LEU A 84 2.20 9.97 -3.03
C LEU A 84 3.46 10.61 -2.43
N THR A 85 4.03 9.97 -1.40
CA THR A 85 5.39 10.27 -0.93
C THR A 85 6.45 9.74 -1.91
N ALA A 86 7.73 9.92 -1.57
CA ALA A 86 8.79 9.13 -2.17
C ALA A 86 8.52 7.61 -1.99
N GLU A 87 9.03 6.81 -2.91
CA GLU A 87 8.89 5.35 -2.87
C GLU A 87 9.76 4.75 -1.75
N TYR A 88 9.18 3.82 -0.98
CA TYR A 88 9.87 3.06 0.06
C TYR A 88 9.67 1.56 -0.16
N LYS A 89 10.72 0.76 0.07
CA LYS A 89 10.74 -0.68 -0.23
C LYS A 89 10.73 -1.56 1.01
N ASN A 90 11.07 -1.01 2.17
CA ASN A 90 11.13 -1.74 3.42
C ASN A 90 10.77 -0.85 4.61
N TYR A 91 10.48 -1.50 5.73
CA TYR A 91 10.12 -0.83 6.98
C TYR A 91 11.13 0.25 7.42
N LYS A 92 12.44 -0.01 7.30
CA LYS A 92 13.49 0.93 7.71
C LYS A 92 13.47 2.22 6.89
N GLU A 93 13.15 2.14 5.60
CA GLU A 93 13.01 3.31 4.74
C GLU A 93 11.79 4.14 5.16
N VAL A 94 10.65 3.49 5.42
CA VAL A 94 9.44 4.18 5.90
C VAL A 94 9.65 4.80 7.27
N GLU A 95 10.36 4.12 8.18
CA GLU A 95 10.68 4.62 9.52
C GLU A 95 11.63 5.82 9.50
N LYS A 96 12.54 5.89 8.52
CA LYS A 96 13.44 7.03 8.32
C LYS A 96 12.79 8.19 7.58
N SER A 97 11.69 7.94 6.88
CA SER A 97 11.04 8.93 6.01
C SER A 97 9.98 9.72 6.74
N GLU A 98 9.90 11.04 6.45
CA GLU A 98 8.91 12.02 6.96
C GLU A 98 8.11 11.51 8.17
N SER A 99 8.83 11.43 9.30
CA SER A 99 8.35 10.99 10.61
C SER A 99 7.35 11.95 11.24
N GLU A 100 7.14 13.12 10.63
CA GLU A 100 6.27 14.17 11.12
C GLU A 100 4.93 14.14 10.38
N ALA A 101 3.90 13.75 11.11
CA ALA A 101 2.51 13.91 10.69
C ALA A 101 1.67 14.13 11.94
N ASP A 102 0.66 14.99 11.85
CA ASP A 102 -0.26 15.19 12.96
C ASP A 102 -1.09 13.92 13.21
N LEU A 103 -1.34 13.14 12.14
CA LEU A 103 -2.11 11.90 12.16
C LEU A 103 -1.57 10.89 11.14
N PHE A 104 -1.36 9.65 11.60
CA PHE A 104 -1.15 8.49 10.75
C PHE A 104 -2.43 7.67 10.66
N ILE A 105 -2.83 7.30 9.44
CA ILE A 105 -3.96 6.43 9.16
C ILE A 105 -3.46 5.15 8.51
N ALA A 106 -3.81 4.00 9.08
CA ALA A 106 -3.59 2.70 8.45
C ALA A 106 -4.91 1.99 8.18
N GLY A 107 -5.01 1.26 7.06
CA GLY A 107 -6.21 0.48 6.78
C GLY A 107 -6.17 -0.26 5.45
N SER A 108 -6.79 -1.44 5.41
CA SER A 108 -7.07 -2.31 4.25
C SER A 108 -7.57 -3.63 4.83
N ASP A 109 -8.54 -4.27 4.22
CA ASP A 109 -9.04 -5.59 4.62
C ASP A 109 -7.90 -6.64 4.68
N GLN A 110 -6.95 -6.56 3.74
CA GLN A 110 -5.89 -7.56 3.62
C GLN A 110 -4.82 -7.48 4.71
N ILE A 111 -4.69 -6.37 5.45
CA ILE A 111 -3.70 -6.26 6.53
C ILE A 111 -4.11 -7.12 7.73
N TRP A 112 -5.37 -7.54 7.85
CA TRP A 112 -5.82 -8.44 8.91
C TRP A 112 -5.61 -9.92 8.59
N ASN A 113 -5.18 -10.23 7.36
CA ASN A 113 -4.91 -11.60 6.95
C ASN A 113 -3.46 -11.99 7.26
N PHE A 114 -3.23 -12.53 8.47
CA PHE A 114 -1.92 -13.00 8.92
C PHE A 114 -1.33 -14.16 8.09
N ASN A 115 -2.09 -14.76 7.17
CA ASN A 115 -1.53 -15.75 6.23
C ASN A 115 -0.77 -15.10 5.07
N LEU A 116 -0.99 -13.81 4.82
CA LEU A 116 -0.33 -13.06 3.77
C LEU A 116 0.86 -12.25 4.30
N PRO A 117 1.88 -11.96 3.47
CA PRO A 117 3.06 -11.19 3.91
C PRO A 117 2.73 -9.78 4.42
N ASN A 118 1.73 -9.10 3.85
CA ASN A 118 1.27 -7.78 4.28
C ASN A 118 0.63 -7.81 5.68
N GLY A 119 -0.09 -8.89 6.03
CA GLY A 119 -0.61 -9.10 7.40
C GLY A 119 0.47 -9.47 8.43
N LYS A 120 1.75 -9.46 8.06
CA LYS A 120 2.89 -9.63 8.97
C LYS A 120 3.83 -8.43 8.95
N ASP A 121 3.50 -7.40 8.20
CA ASP A 121 4.38 -6.27 7.96
C ASP A 121 4.01 -5.10 8.87
N GLY A 122 4.90 -4.79 9.83
CA GLY A 122 4.73 -3.73 10.83
C GLY A 122 4.45 -2.35 10.24
N VAL A 123 4.82 -2.09 8.96
CA VAL A 123 4.52 -0.82 8.29
C VAL A 123 3.01 -0.54 8.28
N PHE A 124 2.18 -1.57 8.08
CA PHE A 124 0.72 -1.43 8.02
C PHE A 124 0.04 -1.32 9.38
N TYR A 125 0.76 -1.58 10.47
CA TYR A 125 0.23 -1.48 11.83
C TYR A 125 0.73 -0.25 12.57
N LEU A 126 1.44 0.65 11.88
CA LEU A 126 2.01 1.86 12.46
C LEU A 126 2.94 1.58 13.66
N THR A 127 3.53 0.38 13.78
CA THR A 127 4.24 -0.09 14.99
C THR A 127 5.59 0.59 15.28
N SER A 128 5.91 1.71 14.63
CA SER A 128 7.20 2.39 14.85
C SER A 128 7.16 3.25 16.10
N SER A 129 8.18 3.08 16.96
CA SER A 129 8.38 3.84 18.20
C SER A 129 8.80 5.31 17.99
N LYS A 130 9.06 5.73 16.75
CA LYS A 130 9.58 7.07 16.39
C LYS A 130 8.58 7.97 15.66
N ARG A 131 7.34 7.53 15.47
CA ARG A 131 6.32 8.38 14.85
C ARG A 131 5.66 9.23 15.92
N GLU A 132 6.02 10.51 15.95
CA GLU A 132 5.34 11.49 16.79
C GLU A 132 4.06 11.95 16.07
N GLY A 133 2.90 11.69 16.66
CA GLY A 133 1.59 12.01 16.07
C GLY A 133 0.49 11.08 16.57
N ASN A 134 -0.77 11.43 16.30
CA ASN A 134 -1.88 10.55 16.62
C ASN A 134 -1.91 9.35 15.64
N HIS A 135 -2.35 8.18 16.11
CA HIS A 135 -2.48 6.98 15.30
C HIS A 135 -3.94 6.54 15.21
N LEU A 136 -4.44 6.38 13.98
CA LEU A 136 -5.76 5.84 13.71
C LEU A 136 -5.63 4.61 12.81
N MET A 137 -6.12 3.46 13.28
CA MET A 137 -6.27 2.27 12.46
C MET A 137 -7.73 2.13 12.06
N LEU A 138 -7.99 2.19 10.75
CA LEU A 138 -9.30 2.01 10.17
C LEU A 138 -9.45 0.55 9.72
N PRO A 139 -10.25 -0.27 10.40
CA PRO A 139 -10.69 -1.53 9.84
C PRO A 139 -11.62 -1.21 8.68
N VAL A 140 -11.22 -1.56 7.46
CA VAL A 140 -12.16 -1.59 6.35
C VAL A 140 -12.95 -2.89 6.51
N LEU A 141 -14.03 -2.81 7.28
CA LEU A 141 -15.06 -3.85 7.30
C LEU A 141 -15.89 -3.67 6.02
N GLU A 142 -15.53 -4.34 4.94
CA GLU A 142 -16.51 -4.60 3.89
C GLU A 142 -17.39 -5.78 4.33
N TRP A 143 -18.68 -5.48 4.48
CA TRP A 143 -19.76 -6.44 4.43
C TRP A 143 -19.63 -7.24 3.12
N ILE A 144 -19.19 -8.49 3.24
CA ILE A 144 -19.42 -9.50 2.20
C ILE A 144 -20.83 -10.05 2.49
N PRO A 145 -21.82 -9.86 1.60
CA PRO A 145 -23.14 -10.49 1.76
C PRO A 145 -23.05 -12.02 1.74
#